data_AF-A0AAW9EEN2-F1
#
_entry.id   AF-A0AAW9EEN2-F1
#
_cell.length_a   1.000
_cell.length_b   1.000
_cell.length_c   1.000
_cell.angle_alpha   90.00
_cell.angle_beta   90.00
_cell.angle_gamma   90.00
#
_symmetry.space_group_name_H-M   'P 1'
#
loop_
_entity.id
_entity.type
_entity.pdbx_description
1 polymer ?
#
loop_
_entity_poly.entity_id
_entity_poly.type
_entity_poly.pdbx_seq_one_letter_code
_entity_poly.pdbx_strand_id
1 'polypeptide(L)' 'FRPFLGGCKFRDCKHNDDPGCLITEAVDKGEIAPTRFENYHRILESMSQVKVRKNINLDS' A
#
# COMPACT_ATOMS: atom_id res chain seq x y z
N PHE A 1 4.41 4.50 -8.94
CA PHE A 1 4.91 4.77 -7.57
C PHE A 1 6.40 5.05 -7.50
N ARG A 2 7.30 4.34 -8.20
CA ARG A 2 8.78 4.54 -8.13
C ARG A 2 9.27 5.99 -7.94
N PRO A 3 8.81 7.00 -8.70
CA PRO A 3 9.25 8.40 -8.52
C PRO A 3 8.89 9.03 -7.17
N PHE A 4 7.89 8.49 -6.47
CA PHE A 4 7.33 9.02 -5.23
C PHE A 4 7.75 8.22 -3.98
N LEU A 5 8.56 7.17 -4.16
CA LEU A 5 9.03 6.32 -3.06
C LEU A 5 10.15 7.01 -2.29
N GLY A 6 10.16 6.86 -0.97
CA GLY A 6 11.21 7.38 -0.09
C GLY A 6 11.17 8.88 0.19
N GLY A 7 10.27 9.63 -0.43
CA GLY A 7 10.10 11.07 -0.19
C GLY A 7 8.91 11.44 0.71
N CYS A 8 8.16 10.46 1.22
CA CYS A 8 7.06 10.74 2.15
C CYS A 8 7.57 11.41 3.43
N LYS A 9 6.73 12.25 4.05
CA LYS A 9 7.06 12.96 5.29
C LYS A 9 7.52 12.01 6.40
N PHE A 10 6.88 10.84 6.50
CA PHE A 10 7.18 9.81 7.49
C PHE A 10 7.82 8.59 6.85
N ARG A 11 8.79 7.99 7.54
CA ARG A 11 9.54 6.81 7.05
C ARG A 11 8.70 5.54 7.03
N ASP A 12 7.68 5.46 7.88
CA ASP A 12 6.77 4.33 8.07
C ASP A 12 5.38 4.56 7.45
N CYS A 13 5.28 5.53 6.53
CA CYS A 13 4.08 5.87 5.78
C CYS A 13 3.39 4.61 5.22
N LYS A 14 2.09 4.48 5.48
CA LYS A 14 1.26 3.38 4.96
C LYS A 14 0.71 3.67 3.57
N HIS A 15 0.94 4.88 3.08
CA HIS A 15 0.48 5.36 1.78
C HIS A 15 -1.04 5.27 1.61
N ASN A 16 -1.80 5.50 2.69
CA ASN A 16 -3.26 5.51 2.67
C ASN A 16 -3.75 6.93 3.00
N ASP A 17 -4.05 7.18 4.27
CA ASP A 17 -4.52 8.49 4.82
C ASP A 17 -3.41 9.23 5.57
N ASP A 18 -2.14 8.81 5.43
CA ASP A 18 -1.05 9.42 6.16
C ASP A 18 -0.79 10.86 5.69
N PRO A 19 -0.73 11.84 6.62
CA PRO A 19 -0.46 13.22 6.24
C PRO A 19 0.94 13.39 5.66
N GLY A 20 1.05 14.04 4.49
CA GLY A 20 2.32 14.20 3.77
C GLY A 20 2.80 12.94 3.06
N CYS A 21 1.86 12.06 2.69
CA CYS A 21 2.11 10.97 1.75
C CYS A 21 2.22 11.51 0.32
N LEU A 22 3.43 11.42 -0.27
CA LEU A 22 3.67 11.81 -1.66
C LEU A 22 2.82 11.03 -2.67
N ILE A 23 2.45 9.78 -2.37
CA ILE A 23 1.61 8.98 -3.26
C ILE A 23 0.19 9.55 -3.28
N THR A 24 -0.38 9.88 -2.12
CA THR A 24 -1.72 10.47 -2.01
C THR A 24 -1.76 11.86 -2.66
N GLU A 25 -0.72 12.67 -2.45
CA GLU A 25 -0.58 13.97 -3.14
C GLU A 25 -0.48 13.84 -4.66
N ALA A 26 0.26 12.84 -5.15
CA ALA A 26 0.38 12.59 -6.59
C ALA A 26 -0.93 12.08 -7.21
N VAL A 27 -1.79 11.41 -6.43
CA VAL A 27 -3.15 11.04 -6.86
C VAL A 27 -4.04 12.28 -6.95
N ASP A 28 -4.01 13.14 -5.92
CA ASP A 28 -4.76 14.41 -5.88
C ASP A 28 -4.39 15.33 -7.06
N LYS A 29 -3.10 15.39 -7.41
CA LYS A 29 -2.57 16.14 -8.56
C LYS A 29 -2.83 15.48 -9.93
N GLY A 30 -3.39 14.26 -9.95
CA GLY A 30 -3.64 13.51 -11.18
C GLY A 30 -2.40 12.89 -11.85
N GLU A 31 -1.23 12.94 -11.20
CA GLU A 31 0.00 12.28 -11.66
C GLU A 31 -0.08 10.75 -11.54
N ILE A 32 -0.93 10.28 -10.62
CA ILE A 32 -1.31 8.88 -10.45
C ILE A 32 -2.82 8.77 -10.63
N ALA A 33 -3.25 7.92 -11.57
CA ALA A 33 -4.68 7.65 -11.74
C ALA A 33 -5.30 7.08 -10.45
N PRO A 34 -6.48 7.55 -10.01
CA PRO A 34 -7.12 7.08 -8.78
C PRO A 34 -7.37 5.57 -8.80
N THR A 35 -7.76 5.01 -9.96
CA THR A 35 -7.95 3.56 -10.14
C THR A 35 -6.69 2.75 -9.87
N ARG A 36 -5.50 3.30 -10.12
CA ARG A 36 -4.22 2.65 -9.82
C ARG A 36 -3.95 2.64 -8.31
N PHE A 37 -4.32 3.70 -7.62
CA PHE A 37 -4.22 3.81 -6.17
C PHE A 37 -5.19 2.86 -5.45
N GLU A 38 -6.45 2.81 -5.90
CA GLU A 38 -7.45 1.86 -5.39
C GLU A 38 -7.02 0.40 -5.59
N ASN A 39 -6.52 0.06 -6.79
CA ASN A 39 -6.02 -1.30 -7.06
C ASN A 39 -4.82 -1.67 -6.20
N TYR A 40 -3.93 -0.72 -5.91
CA TYR A 40 -2.81 -0.92 -5.00
C TYR A 40 -3.31 -1.33 -3.60
N HIS A 41 -4.28 -0.61 -3.04
CA HIS A 41 -4.87 -0.97 -1.75
C HIS A 41 -5.60 -2.31 -1.77
N ARG A 42 -6.36 -2.60 -2.83
CA ARG A 42 -7.03 -3.90 -2.99
C ARG A 42 -6.03 -5.07 -2.97
N ILE A 43 -4.87 -4.89 -3.61
CA ILE A 43 -3.81 -5.91 -3.63
C ILE A 43 -3.14 -6.04 -2.25
N LEU A 44 -2.92 -4.95 -1.52
CA LEU A 44 -2.41 -5.01 -0.15
C LEU A 44 -3.39 -5.71 0.81
N GLU A 45 -4.68 -5.42 0.67
CA GLU A 45 -5.74 -6.07 1.43
C GLU A 45 -5.80 -7.57 1.12
N SER A 46 -5.74 -7.96 -0.15
CA SER A 46 -5.75 -9.39 -0.51
C SER A 46 -4.55 -10.14 0.08
N MET A 47 -3.36 -9.53 0.10
CA MET A 47 -2.18 -10.11 0.75
C MET A 47 -2.31 -10.23 2.26
N SER A 48 -3.05 -9.33 2.93
CA SER A 48 -3.30 -9.43 4.38
C SER A 48 -4.23 -10.60 4.70
N GLN A 49 -5.23 -10.86 3.85
CA GLN A 49 -6.19 -11.96 3.99
C GLN A 49 -5.59 -13.35 3.72
N VAL A 50 -4.52 -13.43 2.91
CA VAL A 50 -3.83 -14.70 2.62
C VAL A 50 -3.09 -15.28 3.85
N LYS A 51 -2.92 -14.53 4.95
CA LYS A 51 -2.24 -14.99 6.18
C LYS A 51 -2.96 -16.08 6.98
N VAL A 52 -4.18 -16.49 6.62
CA VAL A 52 -4.96 -17.53 7.34
C VAL A 52 -4.98 -18.88 6.61
N ARG A 53 -3.92 -19.22 5.88
CA ARG A 53 -3.64 -20.61 5.48
C ARG A 53 -2.19 -20.98 5.77
N LYS A 54 -1.76 -20.78 7.03
CA LYS A 54 -0.62 -21.55 7.54
C LYS A 54 -1.04 -23.01 7.55
N ASN A 55 -0.39 -23.82 6.73
CA ASN A 55 -0.47 -25.27 6.76
C ASN A 55 -0.33 -25.76 8.21
N ILE A 56 -1.42 -26.27 8.78
CA ILE A 56 -1.38 -27.07 10.00
C ILE A 56 -0.82 -28.43 9.59
N ASN A 57 0.50 -28.57 9.69
CA ASN A 57 1.22 -29.82 9.96
C ASN A 57 2.67 -29.45 10.29
N LEU A 58 2.96 -29.39 11.58
CA LEU A 58 4.29 -29.71 12.10
C LEU A 58 4.07 -30.76 13.19
N ASP A 59 4.24 -32.02 12.81
CA ASP A 59 4.32 -33.17 13.69
C ASP A 59 5.51 -33.03 14.66
N SER A 60 5.22 -33.11 15.97
CA SER A 60 5.94 -33.88 16.99
C SER A 60 5.13 -33.91 18.27
#